data_AF-A0A373D3S0-F1
#
_entry.id   AF-A0A373D3S0-F1
#
_cell.length_a   1.000
_cell.length_b   1.000
_cell.length_c   1.000
_cell.angle_alpha   90.00
_cell.angle_beta   90.00
_cell.angle_gamma   90.00
#
_symmetry.space_group_name_H-M   'P 1'
#
loop_
_entity.id
_entity.type
_entity.pdbx_description
1 polymer ?
#
loop_
_entity_poly.entity_id
_entity_poly.type
_entity_poly.pdbx_seq_one_letter_code
_entity_poly.pdbx_strand_id
1 'polypeptide(L)'
;RTSGVKVPVIFNVETEQTYKTAPTGKQDWARTARKQMPLVQNKNGISSFIFTQFEVRSSTPNDTKLITQINRFCVYEAFKRLGWLYVPYMPEDPGPHPDVKTSIAIVRAKLYATNDDKKKSLFQGMKDMLEYIDEKTSDKQFYFGTDDFDHVWEKLIDRAFGEWDKEKHFPRSRWLLDYGKYKEKHPLMPDTIMIYNGKYYILDAKCYKYGRTGIPDHLPNGSSINKQITYGEYLEKYKGVDTGSLFNAFIMPYNMADNPFKLTSFVGNIGEAIGDWRYNRKYYERIQGVVMDTRYLMYHYSGKPIKEKVALAKCIETVLERVAITTTGEEPATYLPEPVTYTRPEPKLSRVAETSIPYGTENE
;
A
#
# COMPACT_ATOMS: atom_id res chain seq x y z
N ARG A 1 5.42 -18.46 -20.32
CA ARG A 1 5.83 -17.16 -20.94
C ARG A 1 5.71 -16.09 -19.88
N THR A 2 6.79 -15.83 -19.15
CA THR A 2 6.88 -14.82 -18.10
C THR A 2 6.99 -13.44 -18.76
N SER A 3 5.86 -12.73 -18.81
CA SER A 3 5.84 -11.30 -19.07
C SER A 3 6.44 -10.59 -17.85
N GLY A 4 7.76 -10.45 -17.84
CA GLY A 4 8.46 -9.63 -16.86
C GLY A 4 7.97 -8.19 -16.97
N VAL A 5 7.53 -7.63 -15.85
CA VAL A 5 7.25 -6.21 -15.70
C VAL A 5 8.54 -5.47 -16.05
N LYS A 6 8.59 -4.85 -17.23
CA LYS A 6 9.67 -3.92 -17.57
C LYS A 6 9.46 -2.67 -16.72
N VAL A 7 10.15 -2.62 -15.57
CA VAL A 7 10.34 -1.35 -14.86
C VAL A 7 11.15 -0.45 -15.80
N PRO A 8 10.63 0.72 -16.21
CA PRO A 8 11.34 1.59 -17.12
C PRO A 8 12.50 2.25 -16.37
N VAL A 9 13.66 1.60 -16.41
CA VAL A 9 14.93 2.25 -16.05
C VAL A 9 15.21 3.27 -17.15
N ILE A 10 15.17 4.56 -16.79
CA ILE A 10 15.44 5.63 -17.75
C ILE A 10 16.95 5.70 -17.96
N PHE A 11 17.42 4.89 -18.89
CA PHE A 11 18.79 4.89 -19.35
C PHE A 11 18.93 5.93 -20.47
N ASN A 12 19.76 6.95 -20.26
CA ASN A 12 20.02 7.95 -21.30
C ASN A 12 21.28 7.60 -22.08
N VAL A 13 21.09 6.99 -23.24
CA VAL A 13 22.16 6.87 -24.24
C VAL A 13 22.11 8.09 -25.13
N GLU A 14 23.11 8.96 -25.01
CA GLU A 14 23.24 10.02 -26.00
C GLU A 14 23.60 9.41 -27.35
N THR A 15 22.92 9.84 -28.40
CA THR A 15 23.22 9.37 -29.76
C THR A 15 24.17 10.33 -30.46
N GLU A 16 25.01 9.82 -31.36
CA GLU A 16 25.81 10.61 -32.29
C GLU A 16 25.25 10.55 -33.69
N GLN A 17 25.24 11.71 -34.35
CA GLN A 17 24.82 11.81 -35.73
C GLN A 17 25.92 11.22 -36.63
N THR A 18 25.64 10.05 -37.17
CA THR A 18 26.47 9.36 -38.16
C THR A 18 25.83 9.47 -39.54
N TYR A 19 26.57 9.04 -40.56
CA TYR A 19 26.08 8.99 -41.93
C TYR A 19 26.34 7.61 -42.48
N LYS A 20 25.35 7.02 -43.15
CA LYS A 20 25.46 5.74 -43.84
C LYS A 20 25.00 5.88 -45.28
N THR A 21 25.60 5.10 -46.16
CA THR A 21 25.18 5.03 -47.56
C THR A 21 23.95 4.11 -47.66
N ALA A 22 22.82 4.64 -48.14
CA ALA A 22 21.56 3.90 -48.24
C ALA A 22 20.69 4.41 -49.41
N PRO A 23 19.83 3.57 -50.01
CA PRO A 23 18.95 3.98 -51.11
C PRO A 23 17.80 4.90 -50.67
N THR A 24 17.45 4.92 -49.38
CA THR A 24 16.33 5.69 -48.83
C THR A 24 16.63 6.25 -47.44
N GLY A 25 15.99 7.36 -47.06
CA GLY A 25 16.08 7.99 -45.74
C GLY A 25 16.21 9.52 -45.78
N LYS A 26 16.60 10.15 -44.66
CA LYS A 26 16.84 11.61 -44.60
C LYS A 26 18.21 11.95 -45.23
N GLN A 27 18.17 12.28 -46.52
CA GLN A 27 19.33 12.47 -47.38
C GLN A 27 20.06 13.79 -47.10
N ASP A 28 21.39 13.73 -47.11
CA ASP A 28 22.25 14.91 -47.09
C ASP A 28 22.81 15.13 -48.50
N TRP A 29 22.13 15.98 -49.28
CA TRP A 29 22.42 16.18 -50.71
C TRP A 29 23.83 16.72 -50.96
N ALA A 30 24.33 17.60 -50.09
CA ALA A 30 25.67 18.16 -50.22
C ALA A 30 26.76 17.09 -50.07
N ARG A 31 26.58 16.14 -49.13
CA ARG A 31 27.47 14.99 -48.99
C ARG A 31 27.29 13.96 -50.09
N THR A 32 26.04 13.69 -50.48
CA THR A 32 25.72 12.73 -51.54
C THR A 32 26.36 13.15 -52.87
N ALA A 33 26.19 14.41 -53.28
CA ALA A 33 26.77 14.91 -54.53
C ALA A 33 28.32 14.88 -54.56
N ARG A 34 28.98 14.92 -53.39
CA ARG A 34 30.44 14.85 -53.27
C ARG A 34 30.98 13.42 -53.24
N LYS A 35 30.22 12.47 -52.69
CA LYS A 35 30.70 11.11 -52.40
C LYS A 35 30.14 10.03 -53.32
N GLN A 36 28.97 10.26 -53.90
CA GLN A 36 28.26 9.28 -54.72
C GLN A 36 28.32 9.73 -56.18
N MET A 37 28.71 8.83 -57.08
CA MET A 37 28.67 9.11 -58.51
C MET A 37 27.25 8.89 -59.04
N PRO A 38 26.62 9.89 -59.67
CA PRO A 38 25.32 9.68 -60.29
C PRO A 38 25.45 8.86 -61.57
N LEU A 39 24.43 8.07 -61.86
CA LEU A 39 24.24 7.48 -63.17
C LEU A 39 23.73 8.56 -64.12
N VAL A 40 24.37 8.70 -65.28
CA VAL A 40 23.97 9.67 -66.30
C VAL A 40 23.03 8.98 -67.27
N GLN A 41 21.80 9.50 -67.37
CA GLN A 41 20.83 9.07 -68.38
C GLN A 41 20.65 10.20 -69.40
N ASN A 42 20.81 9.88 -70.69
CA ASN A 42 20.52 10.82 -71.77
C ASN A 42 19.30 10.33 -72.54
N LYS A 43 18.23 11.13 -72.55
CA LYS A 43 17.02 10.86 -73.32
C LYS A 43 16.59 12.14 -74.01
N ASN A 44 16.40 12.08 -75.33
CA ASN A 44 16.00 13.21 -76.18
C ASN A 44 16.88 14.46 -76.00
N GLY A 45 18.20 14.30 -75.84
CA GLY A 45 19.14 15.41 -75.72
C GLY A 45 19.22 16.07 -74.34
N ILE A 46 18.46 15.58 -73.36
CA ILE A 46 18.50 16.04 -71.97
C ILE A 46 19.24 15.00 -71.13
N SER A 47 20.34 15.42 -70.50
CA SER A 47 21.11 14.59 -69.58
C SER A 47 20.60 14.78 -68.15
N SER A 48 20.12 13.70 -67.53
CA SER A 48 19.71 13.67 -66.13
C SER A 48 20.65 12.83 -65.29
N PHE A 49 20.83 13.22 -64.04
CA PHE A 49 21.66 12.52 -63.06
C PHE A 49 20.77 11.77 -62.08
N ILE A 50 20.96 10.46 -61.98
CA ILE A 50 20.21 9.58 -61.08
C ILE A 50 21.17 9.02 -60.03
N PHE A 51 20.94 9.39 -58.77
CA PHE A 51 21.64 8.80 -57.63
C PHE A 51 20.87 7.57 -57.13
N THR A 52 21.51 6.41 -57.14
CA THR A 52 20.93 5.16 -56.61
C THR A 52 21.26 4.94 -55.13
N GLN A 53 22.26 5.66 -54.62
CA GLN A 53 22.72 5.61 -53.23
C GLN A 53 22.90 7.03 -52.69
N PHE A 54 22.47 7.24 -51.44
CA PHE A 54 22.52 8.54 -50.77
C PHE A 54 23.29 8.45 -49.47
N GLU A 55 23.96 9.55 -49.10
CA GLU A 55 24.49 9.72 -47.75
C GLU A 55 23.34 10.13 -46.82
N VAL A 56 22.85 9.17 -46.03
CA VAL A 56 21.68 9.34 -45.17
C VAL A 56 22.12 9.56 -43.74
N ARG A 57 21.52 10.55 -43.07
CA ARG A 57 21.74 10.80 -41.64
C ARG A 57 21.23 9.61 -40.83
N SER A 58 22.10 9.02 -40.03
CA SER A 58 21.79 8.02 -39.02
C SER A 58 22.14 8.53 -37.62
N SER A 59 21.61 7.88 -36.60
CA SER A 59 21.97 8.14 -35.21
C SER A 59 22.41 6.84 -34.60
N THR A 60 23.63 6.78 -34.07
CA THR A 60 24.14 5.60 -33.35
C THR A 60 24.23 5.93 -31.87
N PRO A 61 23.78 5.05 -30.97
CA PRO A 61 24.00 5.23 -29.53
C PRO A 61 25.49 5.37 -29.24
N ASN A 62 25.91 6.37 -28.47
CA ASN A 62 27.29 6.54 -28.06
C ASN A 62 27.44 6.44 -26.53
N ASP A 63 27.94 5.29 -26.11
CA ASP A 63 28.20 4.97 -24.70
C ASP A 63 29.49 5.61 -24.15
N THR A 64 30.35 6.18 -25.00
CA THR A 64 31.58 6.86 -24.59
C THR A 64 31.36 8.31 -24.16
N LYS A 65 30.13 8.83 -24.30
CA LYS A 65 29.82 10.19 -23.87
C LYS A 65 29.73 10.27 -22.35
N LEU A 66 30.37 11.30 -21.80
CA LEU A 66 30.47 11.52 -20.35
C LEU A 66 29.12 11.44 -19.64
N ILE A 67 28.06 12.01 -20.20
CA ILE A 67 26.73 11.98 -19.56
C ILE A 67 26.12 10.58 -19.51
N THR A 68 26.42 9.73 -20.49
CA THR A 68 25.92 8.35 -20.55
C THR A 68 26.69 7.48 -19.56
N GLN A 69 27.99 7.69 -19.40
CA GLN A 69 28.79 7.07 -18.33
C GLN A 69 28.29 7.47 -16.94
N ILE A 70 28.03 8.77 -16.72
CA ILE A 70 27.48 9.25 -15.45
C ILE A 70 26.09 8.66 -15.19
N ASN A 71 25.21 8.59 -16.21
CA ASN A 71 23.90 7.97 -16.07
C ASN A 71 23.99 6.49 -15.70
N ARG A 72 24.89 5.73 -16.34
CA ARG A 72 25.18 4.33 -15.99
C ARG A 72 25.56 4.18 -14.52
N PHE A 73 26.47 5.02 -14.04
CA PHE A 73 26.88 5.05 -12.65
C PHE A 73 25.70 5.36 -11.71
N CYS A 74 24.91 6.39 -12.02
CA CYS A 74 23.72 6.74 -11.25
C CYS A 74 22.71 5.60 -11.14
N VAL A 75 22.44 4.91 -12.25
CA VAL A 75 21.54 3.77 -12.28
C VAL A 75 22.10 2.62 -11.45
N TYR A 76 23.39 2.29 -11.61
CA TYR A 76 24.03 1.22 -10.84
C TYR A 76 23.95 1.45 -9.33
N GLU A 77 24.24 2.67 -8.85
CA GLU A 77 24.14 3.01 -7.43
C GLU A 77 22.69 2.98 -6.90
N ALA A 78 21.73 3.45 -7.70
CA ALA A 78 20.31 3.33 -7.34
C ALA A 78 19.87 1.86 -7.21
N PHE A 79 20.33 1.01 -8.13
CA PHE A 79 20.05 -0.43 -8.13
C PHE A 79 20.70 -1.16 -6.94
N LYS A 80 21.92 -0.76 -6.56
CA LYS A 80 22.60 -1.33 -5.39
C LYS A 80 21.79 -1.12 -4.11
N ARG A 81 21.02 -0.04 -4.04
CA ARG A 81 20.23 0.34 -2.86
C ARG A 81 18.80 -0.18 -2.89
N LEU A 82 18.10 -0.03 -4.01
CA LEU A 82 16.67 -0.31 -4.15
C LEU A 82 16.32 -1.23 -5.32
N GLY A 83 17.30 -1.64 -6.13
CA GLY A 83 17.07 -2.48 -7.31
C GLY A 83 16.48 -3.84 -6.96
N TRP A 84 16.86 -4.40 -5.81
CA TRP A 84 16.35 -5.67 -5.28
C TRP A 84 14.83 -5.68 -5.07
N LEU A 85 14.19 -4.51 -4.90
CA LEU A 85 12.73 -4.41 -4.75
C LEU A 85 11.99 -4.65 -6.07
N TYR A 86 12.67 -4.43 -7.20
CA TYR A 86 12.04 -4.37 -8.51
C TYR A 86 12.48 -5.49 -9.46
N VAL A 87 13.76 -5.86 -9.44
CA VAL A 87 14.28 -6.93 -10.31
C VAL A 87 15.36 -7.76 -9.60
N PRO A 88 15.49 -9.06 -9.96
CA PRO A 88 16.44 -9.98 -9.32
C PRO A 88 17.87 -9.88 -9.87
N TYR A 89 18.14 -9.04 -10.88
CA TYR A 89 19.45 -8.91 -11.51
C TYR A 89 20.01 -7.49 -11.33
N MET A 90 21.33 -7.41 -11.22
CA MET A 90 22.07 -6.15 -11.14
C MET A 90 22.43 -5.68 -12.57
N PRO A 91 22.34 -4.38 -12.88
CA PRO A 91 22.91 -3.82 -14.10
C PRO A 91 24.41 -4.13 -14.20
N GLU A 92 24.92 -4.16 -15.43
CA GLU A 92 26.36 -4.28 -15.67
C GLU A 92 27.14 -3.16 -14.97
N ASP A 93 28.41 -3.44 -14.65
CA ASP A 93 29.31 -2.45 -14.08
C ASP A 93 29.31 -1.18 -14.94
N PRO A 94 29.20 0.01 -14.32
CA PRO A 94 29.08 1.25 -15.07
C PRO A 94 30.33 1.57 -15.90
N GLY A 95 31.46 0.90 -15.68
CA GLY A 95 32.71 1.15 -16.37
C GLY A 95 33.34 2.48 -15.94
N PRO A 96 34.39 2.95 -16.66
CA PRO A 96 35.04 4.20 -16.32
C PRO A 96 34.08 5.40 -16.44
N HIS A 97 33.98 6.18 -15.37
CA HIS A 97 33.23 7.42 -15.32
C HIS A 97 34.05 8.50 -14.56
N PRO A 98 33.74 9.80 -14.74
CA PRO A 98 34.39 10.86 -13.98
C PRO A 98 34.15 10.73 -12.48
N ASP A 99 35.00 11.35 -11.66
CA ASP A 99 34.76 11.45 -10.22
C ASP A 99 33.43 12.18 -9.93
N VAL A 100 32.91 12.01 -8.70
CA VAL A 100 31.58 12.51 -8.32
C VAL A 100 31.46 14.03 -8.49
N LYS A 101 32.50 14.80 -8.12
CA LYS A 101 32.47 16.27 -8.22
C LYS A 101 32.47 16.73 -9.67
N THR A 102 33.32 16.13 -10.50
CA THR A 102 33.33 16.37 -11.94
C THR A 102 32.02 15.98 -12.59
N SER A 103 31.42 14.86 -12.15
CA SER A 103 30.12 14.39 -12.64
C SER A 103 28.99 15.37 -12.31
N ILE A 104 28.96 15.93 -11.09
CA ILE A 104 27.99 16.97 -10.70
C ILE A 104 28.11 18.19 -11.61
N ALA A 105 29.34 18.66 -11.88
CA ALA A 105 29.56 19.81 -12.75
C ALA A 105 29.05 19.57 -14.19
N ILE A 106 29.34 18.39 -14.75
CA ILE A 106 28.90 18.00 -16.11
C ILE A 106 27.37 17.89 -16.18
N VAL A 107 26.73 17.22 -15.21
CA VAL A 107 25.26 17.07 -15.16
C VAL A 107 24.60 18.42 -15.01
N ARG A 108 25.13 19.30 -14.15
CA ARG A 108 24.61 20.65 -13.93
C ARG A 108 24.68 21.50 -15.20
N ALA A 109 25.79 21.45 -15.95
CA ALA A 109 25.91 22.14 -17.24
C ALA A 109 24.88 21.65 -18.26
N LYS A 110 24.65 20.32 -18.34
CA LYS A 110 23.65 19.72 -19.23
C LYS A 110 22.21 20.05 -18.82
N LEU A 111 21.94 20.13 -17.51
CA LEU A 111 20.65 20.54 -16.96
C LEU A 111 20.30 21.98 -17.36
N TYR A 112 21.24 22.91 -17.27
CA TYR A 112 21.02 24.31 -17.67
C TYR A 112 20.92 24.50 -19.18
N ALA A 113 21.55 23.64 -19.97
CA ALA A 113 21.56 23.75 -21.43
C ALA A 113 20.33 23.11 -22.11
N THR A 114 19.53 22.29 -21.40
CA THR A 114 18.42 21.56 -22.01
C THR A 114 17.07 22.22 -21.73
N ASN A 115 16.20 22.24 -22.76
CA ASN A 115 14.82 22.73 -22.66
C ASN A 115 13.78 21.60 -22.62
N ASP A 116 14.21 20.34 -22.63
CA ASP A 116 13.34 19.16 -22.59
C ASP A 116 13.07 18.77 -21.13
N ASP A 117 11.81 18.87 -20.69
CA ASP A 117 11.41 18.63 -19.30
C ASP A 117 11.70 17.20 -18.82
N LYS A 118 11.64 16.19 -19.71
CA LYS A 118 12.00 14.82 -19.35
C LYS A 118 13.49 14.70 -19.06
N LYS A 119 14.32 15.37 -19.88
CA LYS A 119 15.77 15.42 -19.66
C LYS A 119 16.13 16.24 -18.44
N LYS A 120 15.41 17.35 -18.17
CA LYS A 120 15.59 18.12 -16.93
C LYS A 120 15.31 17.26 -15.70
N SER A 121 14.19 16.54 -15.68
CA SER A 121 13.84 15.65 -14.58
C SER A 121 14.89 14.55 -14.38
N LEU A 122 15.38 13.95 -15.46
CA LEU A 122 16.46 12.96 -15.39
C LEU A 122 17.75 13.55 -14.83
N PHE A 123 18.23 14.67 -15.38
CA PHE A 123 19.48 15.30 -14.93
C PHE A 123 19.37 15.84 -13.51
N GLN A 124 18.20 16.31 -13.09
CA GLN A 124 17.94 16.67 -11.70
C GLN A 124 18.08 15.43 -10.80
N GLY A 125 17.42 14.32 -11.14
CA GLY A 125 17.55 13.07 -10.37
C GLY A 125 18.98 12.53 -10.32
N MET A 126 19.73 12.62 -11.44
CA MET A 126 21.16 12.28 -11.47
C MET A 126 21.97 13.19 -10.55
N LYS A 127 21.72 14.50 -10.56
CA LYS A 127 22.39 15.50 -9.72
C LYS A 127 22.13 15.23 -8.24
N ASP A 128 20.88 15.07 -7.83
CA ASP A 128 20.50 14.84 -6.43
C ASP A 128 21.16 13.56 -5.88
N MET A 129 21.24 12.52 -6.71
CA MET A 129 21.88 11.26 -6.35
C MET A 129 23.41 11.41 -6.22
N LEU A 130 24.05 12.16 -7.12
CA LEU A 130 25.49 12.44 -7.03
C LEU A 130 25.83 13.35 -5.83
N GLU A 131 25.02 14.37 -5.55
CA GLU A 131 25.15 15.22 -4.35
C GLU A 131 25.01 14.39 -3.08
N TYR A 132 24.03 13.48 -3.04
CA TYR A 132 23.90 12.52 -1.95
C TYR A 132 25.16 11.64 -1.77
N ILE A 133 25.76 11.18 -2.86
CA ILE A 133 26.98 10.35 -2.79
C ILE A 133 28.17 11.18 -2.27
N ASP A 134 28.33 12.42 -2.75
CA ASP A 134 29.43 13.32 -2.33
C ASP A 134 29.34 13.64 -0.83
N GLU A 135 28.11 13.86 -0.31
CA GLU A 135 27.86 14.14 1.10
C GLU A 135 28.07 12.93 2.03
N LYS A 136 27.94 11.70 1.54
CA LYS A 136 27.84 10.49 2.38
C LYS A 136 29.03 9.53 2.28
N THR A 137 30.25 10.07 2.33
CA THR A 137 31.50 9.31 2.48
C THR A 137 31.62 8.50 3.80
N SER A 138 30.56 8.40 4.62
CA SER A 138 30.52 7.56 5.83
C SER A 138 29.28 6.66 5.88
N ASP A 139 29.52 5.39 6.20
CA ASP A 139 28.57 4.28 6.26
C ASP A 139 27.37 4.54 7.19
N LYS A 140 26.27 5.06 6.64
CA LYS A 140 24.96 4.96 7.29
C LYS A 140 24.11 3.92 6.56
N GLN A 141 23.77 2.85 7.28
CA GLN A 141 22.79 1.85 6.85
C GLN A 141 21.51 2.53 6.35
N PHE A 142 21.08 2.16 5.15
CA PHE A 142 19.88 2.69 4.51
C PHE A 142 18.67 2.01 5.15
N TYR A 143 17.88 2.75 5.94
CA TYR A 143 16.62 2.25 6.49
C TYR A 143 15.47 2.61 5.55
N PHE A 144 14.71 1.61 5.12
CA PHE A 144 13.47 1.79 4.35
C PHE A 144 12.33 1.12 5.12
N GLY A 145 11.20 1.81 5.25
CA GLY A 145 10.05 1.34 6.03
C GLY A 145 8.86 2.29 5.91
N THR A 146 7.81 2.00 6.68
CA THR A 146 6.64 2.86 6.84
C THR A 146 6.31 2.97 8.32
N ASP A 147 5.91 4.17 8.75
CA ASP A 147 5.41 4.40 10.10
C ASP A 147 3.97 3.88 10.28
N ASP A 148 3.26 3.60 9.17
CA ASP A 148 1.86 3.17 9.12
C ASP A 148 1.73 1.67 8.82
N PHE A 149 2.57 0.84 9.43
CA PHE A 149 2.55 -0.62 9.19
C PHE A 149 1.21 -1.27 9.57
N ASP A 150 0.45 -0.66 10.48
CA ASP A 150 -0.86 -1.12 10.92
C ASP A 150 -1.83 -1.27 9.73
N HIS A 151 -1.87 -0.30 8.82
CA HIS A 151 -2.68 -0.35 7.61
C HIS A 151 -2.16 -1.36 6.58
N VAL A 152 -0.84 -1.57 6.54
CA VAL A 152 -0.25 -2.61 5.69
C VAL A 152 -0.68 -3.99 6.19
N TRP A 153 -0.68 -4.21 7.49
CA TRP A 153 -1.11 -5.45 8.13
C TRP A 153 -2.59 -5.77 7.84
N GLU A 154 -3.49 -4.81 8.04
CA GLU A 154 -4.92 -4.92 7.74
C GLU A 154 -5.13 -5.36 6.28
N LYS A 155 -4.49 -4.66 5.33
CA LYS A 155 -4.58 -4.95 3.90
C LYS A 155 -3.96 -6.30 3.53
N LEU A 156 -2.91 -6.71 4.23
CA LEU A 156 -2.24 -7.99 3.98
C LEU A 156 -3.14 -9.16 4.36
N ILE A 157 -3.78 -9.08 5.53
CA ILE A 157 -4.76 -10.08 5.99
C ILE A 157 -5.98 -10.11 5.07
N ASP A 158 -6.52 -8.94 4.71
CA ASP A 158 -7.65 -8.87 3.78
C ASP A 158 -7.32 -9.46 2.41
N ARG A 159 -6.12 -9.17 1.88
CA ARG A 159 -5.69 -9.68 0.58
C ARG A 159 -5.50 -11.20 0.57
N ALA A 160 -5.06 -11.77 1.69
CA ALA A 160 -4.80 -13.20 1.84
C ALA A 160 -6.09 -14.00 2.12
N PHE A 161 -6.96 -13.50 2.99
CA PHE A 161 -8.07 -14.27 3.57
C PHE A 161 -9.46 -13.74 3.22
N GLY A 162 -9.55 -12.46 2.84
CA GLY A 162 -10.81 -11.75 2.67
C GLY A 162 -11.64 -12.16 1.46
N GLU A 163 -12.95 -12.01 1.60
CA GLU A 163 -13.92 -12.15 0.52
C GLU A 163 -14.11 -10.83 -0.24
N TRP A 164 -14.29 -10.93 -1.57
CA TRP A 164 -14.42 -9.76 -2.45
C TRP A 164 -15.61 -8.85 -2.09
N ASP A 165 -16.70 -9.44 -1.61
CA ASP A 165 -17.97 -8.75 -1.32
C ASP A 165 -18.29 -8.75 0.19
N LYS A 166 -17.25 -8.55 1.00
CA LYS A 166 -17.31 -8.55 2.46
C LYS A 166 -18.27 -7.50 3.03
N GLU A 167 -18.48 -6.39 2.32
CA GLU A 167 -19.40 -5.31 2.70
C GLU A 167 -20.84 -5.78 2.97
N LYS A 168 -21.29 -6.85 2.29
CA LYS A 168 -22.63 -7.42 2.49
C LYS A 168 -22.80 -8.10 3.85
N HIS A 169 -21.70 -8.37 4.54
CA HIS A 169 -21.63 -9.14 5.76
C HIS A 169 -21.50 -8.25 6.99
N PHE A 170 -21.37 -6.92 6.80
CA PHE A 170 -21.10 -5.99 7.90
C PHE A 170 -22.30 -5.11 8.25
N PRO A 171 -22.54 -4.86 9.55
CA PRO A 171 -23.62 -3.99 9.99
C PRO A 171 -23.36 -2.54 9.56
N ARG A 172 -24.42 -1.80 9.22
CA ARG A 172 -24.35 -0.36 8.89
C ARG A 172 -24.99 0.50 9.96
N SER A 173 -24.39 1.64 10.25
CA SER A 173 -24.89 2.63 11.21
C SER A 173 -25.05 3.99 10.56
N ARG A 174 -26.15 4.69 10.86
CA ARG A 174 -26.41 6.05 10.38
C ARG A 174 -27.00 6.91 11.49
N TRP A 175 -26.72 8.21 11.43
CA TRP A 175 -27.38 9.19 12.29
C TRP A 175 -28.73 9.59 11.71
N LEU A 176 -29.75 9.64 12.55
CA LEU A 176 -31.01 10.34 12.28
C LEU A 176 -30.90 11.69 12.99
N LEU A 177 -30.74 12.77 12.22
CA LEU A 177 -30.53 14.11 12.75
C LEU A 177 -31.82 14.90 12.64
N ASP A 178 -32.26 15.51 13.75
CA ASP A 178 -33.43 16.39 13.77
C ASP A 178 -33.13 17.75 13.07
N TYR A 179 -31.86 18.10 12.92
CA TYR A 179 -31.39 19.32 12.27
C TYR A 179 -30.12 19.07 11.42
N GLY A 180 -30.12 19.52 10.16
CA GLY A 180 -28.97 19.43 9.24
C GLY A 180 -29.08 18.33 8.17
N LYS A 181 -28.08 18.26 7.28
CA LYS A 181 -28.04 17.24 6.20
C LYS A 181 -27.47 15.91 6.70
N TYR A 182 -28.02 14.82 6.19
CA TYR A 182 -27.58 13.44 6.45
C TYR A 182 -26.07 13.28 6.28
N LYS A 183 -25.42 12.71 7.29
CA LYS A 183 -24.04 12.22 7.19
C LYS A 183 -24.04 10.74 7.51
N GLU A 184 -23.94 9.91 6.47
CA GLU A 184 -23.59 8.50 6.61
C GLU A 184 -22.13 8.46 7.10
N LYS A 185 -21.90 7.88 8.29
CA LYS A 185 -20.54 7.60 8.75
C LYS A 185 -20.15 6.21 8.24
N HIS A 186 -18.87 6.00 7.99
CA HIS A 186 -18.34 4.68 7.65
C HIS A 186 -18.79 3.68 8.73
N PRO A 187 -19.42 2.56 8.32
CA PRO A 187 -19.91 1.56 9.25
C PRO A 187 -18.81 1.02 10.17
N LEU A 188 -19.21 0.51 11.33
CA LEU A 188 -18.36 -0.42 12.09
C LEU A 188 -18.09 -1.62 11.17
N MET A 189 -16.87 -1.74 10.66
CA MET A 189 -16.46 -2.85 9.80
C MET A 189 -15.27 -3.55 10.45
N PRO A 190 -15.30 -4.88 10.57
CA PRO A 190 -14.08 -5.64 10.82
C PRO A 190 -13.17 -5.50 9.59
N ASP A 191 -11.89 -5.81 9.77
CA ASP A 191 -10.92 -5.66 8.69
C ASP A 191 -11.27 -6.59 7.52
N THR A 192 -11.67 -7.84 7.82
CA THR A 192 -12.15 -8.75 6.80
C THR A 192 -13.04 -9.89 7.33
N ILE A 193 -13.61 -10.66 6.40
CA ILE A 193 -14.30 -11.91 6.66
C ILE A 193 -13.71 -12.99 5.74
N MET A 194 -13.39 -14.14 6.31
CA MET A 194 -12.97 -15.32 5.58
C MET A 194 -14.12 -16.33 5.56
N ILE A 195 -14.43 -16.88 4.39
CA ILE A 195 -15.36 -18.01 4.26
C ILE A 195 -14.58 -19.23 3.82
N TYR A 196 -14.71 -20.32 4.59
CA TYR A 196 -14.02 -21.58 4.30
C TYR A 196 -14.87 -22.77 4.77
N ASN A 197 -15.07 -23.76 3.90
CA ASN A 197 -15.88 -24.96 4.16
C ASN A 197 -17.26 -24.67 4.77
N GLY A 198 -17.95 -23.63 4.29
CA GLY A 198 -19.28 -23.24 4.78
C GLY A 198 -19.28 -22.56 6.16
N LYS A 199 -18.10 -22.31 6.73
CA LYS A 199 -17.91 -21.59 7.99
C LYS A 199 -17.48 -20.15 7.74
N TYR A 200 -17.87 -19.28 8.65
CA TYR A 200 -17.64 -17.84 8.60
C TYR A 200 -16.68 -17.45 9.72
N TYR A 201 -15.60 -16.77 9.37
CA TYR A 201 -14.59 -16.30 10.30
C TYR A 201 -14.48 -14.78 10.15
N ILE A 202 -14.94 -14.04 11.16
CA ILE A 202 -14.77 -12.60 11.24
C ILE A 202 -13.36 -12.34 11.78
N LEU A 203 -12.56 -11.59 11.02
CA LEU A 203 -11.15 -11.35 11.31
C LEU A 203 -10.91 -9.86 11.56
N ASP A 204 -10.44 -9.53 12.77
CA ASP A 204 -9.90 -8.22 13.14
C ASP A 204 -8.38 -8.29 13.08
N ALA A 205 -7.80 -7.75 12.02
CA ALA A 205 -6.36 -7.68 11.81
C ALA A 205 -5.82 -6.39 12.38
N LYS A 206 -5.25 -6.44 13.59
CA LYS A 206 -4.66 -5.25 14.20
C LYS A 206 -3.25 -5.51 14.68
N CYS A 207 -2.43 -4.48 14.52
CA CYS A 207 -1.02 -4.48 14.92
C CYS A 207 -0.86 -4.29 16.44
N TYR A 208 -1.62 -5.06 17.23
CA TYR A 208 -1.44 -5.12 18.66
C TYR A 208 -0.04 -5.63 18.98
N LYS A 209 0.65 -4.92 19.86
CA LYS A 209 2.04 -5.22 20.23
C LYS A 209 2.18 -6.55 20.96
N TYR A 210 1.09 -7.14 21.43
CA TYR A 210 1.10 -8.40 22.18
C TYR A 210 1.83 -9.52 21.43
N GLY A 211 1.61 -9.67 20.11
CA GLY A 211 2.28 -10.68 19.30
C GLY A 211 3.81 -10.59 19.34
N ARG A 212 4.36 -9.38 19.56
CA ARG A 212 5.79 -9.14 19.69
C ARG A 212 6.27 -9.16 21.15
N THR A 213 5.49 -8.59 22.08
CA THR A 213 5.96 -8.33 23.45
C THR A 213 5.51 -9.35 24.48
N GLY A 214 4.37 -10.03 24.26
CA GLY A 214 3.77 -10.94 25.25
C GLY A 214 3.20 -10.24 26.50
N ILE A 215 3.18 -8.90 26.52
CA ILE A 215 2.71 -8.09 27.65
C ILE A 215 1.18 -7.96 27.58
N PRO A 216 0.40 -8.49 28.56
CA PRO A 216 -1.06 -8.53 28.49
C PRO A 216 -1.75 -7.19 28.18
N ASP A 217 -1.22 -6.06 28.67
CA ASP A 217 -1.78 -4.73 28.41
C ASP A 217 -1.78 -4.33 26.92
N HIS A 218 -1.00 -5.03 26.10
CA HIS A 218 -0.97 -4.83 24.65
C HIS A 218 -2.04 -5.63 23.90
N LEU A 219 -2.90 -6.39 24.59
CA LEU A 219 -4.03 -7.11 23.99
C LEU A 219 -5.15 -6.16 23.55
N PRO A 220 -6.07 -6.63 22.68
CA PRO A 220 -7.28 -5.90 22.35
C PRO A 220 -8.08 -5.52 23.60
N ASN A 221 -8.52 -4.26 23.66
CA ASN A 221 -9.31 -3.74 24.77
C ASN A 221 -10.80 -4.13 24.67
N GLY A 222 -11.57 -3.86 25.72
CA GLY A 222 -13.01 -4.16 25.79
C GLY A 222 -13.84 -3.56 24.65
N SER A 223 -13.45 -2.40 24.09
CA SER A 223 -14.14 -1.83 22.92
C SER A 223 -13.99 -2.73 21.68
N SER A 224 -12.81 -3.32 21.49
CA SER A 224 -12.52 -4.20 20.36
C SER A 224 -13.23 -5.55 20.51
N ILE A 225 -13.28 -6.08 21.74
CA ILE A 225 -14.06 -7.28 22.10
C ILE A 225 -15.55 -7.06 21.78
N ASN A 226 -16.12 -5.94 22.22
CA ASN A 226 -17.52 -5.60 21.95
C ASN A 226 -17.84 -5.54 20.45
N LYS A 227 -16.96 -4.92 19.66
CA LYS A 227 -17.14 -4.82 18.20
C LYS A 227 -17.18 -6.20 17.55
N GLN A 228 -16.25 -7.07 17.92
CA GLN A 228 -16.20 -8.44 17.40
C GLN A 228 -17.49 -9.21 17.70
N ILE A 229 -17.96 -9.20 18.95
CA ILE A 229 -19.23 -9.85 19.33
C ILE A 229 -20.39 -9.28 18.50
N THR A 230 -20.45 -7.96 18.34
CA THR A 230 -21.50 -7.28 17.56
C THR A 230 -21.53 -7.75 16.10
N TYR A 231 -20.37 -7.98 15.48
CA TYR A 231 -20.30 -8.50 14.11
C TYR A 231 -20.87 -9.92 14.01
N GLY A 232 -20.54 -10.79 14.97
CA GLY A 232 -21.08 -12.14 15.04
C GLY A 232 -22.60 -12.14 15.22
N GLU A 233 -23.12 -11.32 16.14
CA GLU A 233 -24.56 -11.17 16.35
C GLU A 233 -25.28 -10.64 15.10
N TYR A 234 -24.65 -9.76 14.32
CA TYR A 234 -25.22 -9.27 13.08
C TYR A 234 -25.38 -10.39 12.05
N LEU A 235 -24.35 -11.21 11.85
CA LEU A 235 -24.40 -12.34 10.90
C LEU A 235 -25.41 -13.41 11.32
N GLU A 236 -25.45 -13.73 12.61
CA GLU A 236 -26.46 -14.63 13.16
C GLU A 236 -27.88 -14.10 12.90
N LYS A 237 -28.20 -12.90 13.39
CA LYS A 237 -29.58 -12.40 13.43
C LYS A 237 -30.10 -11.91 12.08
N TYR A 238 -29.23 -11.31 11.26
CA TYR A 238 -29.64 -10.59 10.05
C TYR A 238 -29.16 -11.25 8.76
N LYS A 239 -28.23 -12.21 8.83
CA LYS A 239 -27.81 -13.02 7.68
C LYS A 239 -28.17 -14.50 7.80
N GLY A 240 -28.72 -14.92 8.95
CA GLY A 240 -29.15 -16.30 9.18
C GLY A 240 -27.99 -17.29 9.19
N VAL A 241 -26.78 -16.84 9.52
CA VAL A 241 -25.61 -17.71 9.63
C VAL A 241 -25.73 -18.55 10.89
N ASP A 242 -25.52 -19.86 10.76
CA ASP A 242 -25.58 -20.78 11.89
C ASP A 242 -24.48 -20.49 12.92
N THR A 243 -24.87 -20.47 14.20
CA THR A 243 -23.95 -20.17 15.30
C THR A 243 -22.82 -21.19 15.47
N GLY A 244 -23.03 -22.46 15.06
CA GLY A 244 -22.01 -23.50 15.05
C GLY A 244 -20.97 -23.34 13.94
N SER A 245 -21.26 -22.49 12.95
CA SER A 245 -20.39 -22.20 11.81
C SER A 245 -19.73 -20.81 11.87
N LEU A 246 -19.96 -20.05 12.95
CA LEU A 246 -19.56 -18.65 13.05
C LEU A 246 -18.51 -18.42 14.13
N PHE A 247 -17.38 -17.85 13.75
CA PHE A 247 -16.21 -17.66 14.61
C PHE A 247 -15.64 -16.25 14.48
N ASN A 248 -15.05 -15.76 15.57
CA ASN A 248 -14.39 -14.46 15.62
C ASN A 248 -12.93 -14.62 16.03
N ALA A 249 -12.04 -13.83 15.43
CA ALA A 249 -10.63 -13.84 15.80
C ALA A 249 -9.95 -12.47 15.67
N PHE A 250 -9.05 -12.18 16.61
CA PHE A 250 -8.04 -11.14 16.49
C PHE A 250 -6.79 -11.73 15.85
N ILE A 251 -6.30 -11.13 14.78
CA ILE A 251 -5.11 -11.56 14.04
C ILE A 251 -3.99 -10.53 14.26
N MET A 252 -2.96 -10.94 14.99
CA MET A 252 -1.85 -10.10 15.40
C MET A 252 -0.55 -10.48 14.70
N PRO A 253 0.29 -9.51 14.31
CA PRO A 253 1.59 -9.81 13.74
C PRO A 253 2.53 -10.37 14.82
N TYR A 254 3.32 -11.38 14.46
CA TYR A 254 4.47 -11.81 15.26
C TYR A 254 5.64 -12.26 14.38
N ASN A 255 6.74 -12.63 15.03
CA ASN A 255 7.93 -13.18 14.41
C ASN A 255 8.14 -14.62 14.91
N MET A 256 7.96 -15.61 14.04
CA MET A 256 8.12 -17.02 14.40
C MET A 256 9.55 -17.36 14.82
N ALA A 257 10.56 -16.60 14.36
CA ALA A 257 11.96 -16.82 14.72
C ALA A 257 12.32 -16.22 16.10
N ASP A 258 11.58 -15.22 16.56
CA ASP A 258 11.82 -14.53 17.83
C ASP A 258 10.50 -14.05 18.42
N ASN A 259 9.95 -14.83 19.36
CA ASN A 259 8.70 -14.53 20.03
C ASN A 259 8.67 -15.02 21.49
N PRO A 260 7.87 -14.34 22.35
CA PRO A 260 7.75 -14.70 23.76
C PRO A 260 6.98 -16.01 24.00
N PHE A 261 6.27 -16.53 23.00
CA PHE A 261 5.36 -17.68 23.12
C PHE A 261 6.03 -19.04 22.81
N LYS A 262 7.29 -19.03 22.34
CA LYS A 262 8.02 -20.21 21.86
C LYS A 262 7.29 -20.97 20.73
N LEU A 263 6.46 -20.26 19.97
CA LEU A 263 5.77 -20.82 18.81
C LEU A 263 6.74 -20.94 17.64
N THR A 264 6.71 -22.08 16.96
CA THR A 264 7.57 -22.40 15.79
C THR A 264 6.79 -22.51 14.47
N SER A 265 5.46 -22.44 14.54
CA SER A 265 4.57 -22.36 13.37
C SER A 265 4.56 -20.95 12.80
N PHE A 266 3.98 -20.74 11.61
CA PHE A 266 3.68 -19.41 11.05
C PHE A 266 2.35 -18.83 11.54
N VAL A 267 1.52 -19.65 12.19
CA VAL A 267 0.25 -19.26 12.81
C VAL A 267 0.07 -20.01 14.11
N GLY A 268 -0.46 -19.34 15.14
CA GLY A 268 -0.72 -19.96 16.44
C GLY A 268 -1.81 -19.26 17.23
N ASN A 269 -2.55 -20.02 18.03
CA ASN A 269 -3.52 -19.49 18.98
C ASN A 269 -2.79 -19.20 20.30
N ILE A 270 -3.00 -18.01 20.85
CA ILE A 270 -2.33 -17.50 22.05
C ILE A 270 -3.31 -17.21 23.20
N GLY A 271 -4.61 -17.38 22.97
CA GLY A 271 -5.62 -17.06 23.97
C GLY A 271 -7.02 -16.93 23.39
N GLU A 272 -7.97 -16.62 24.27
CA GLU A 272 -9.32 -16.21 23.88
C GLU A 272 -9.75 -15.01 24.71
N ALA A 273 -10.56 -14.14 24.10
CA ALA A 273 -11.19 -13.01 24.75
C ALA A 273 -12.69 -13.28 24.86
N ILE A 274 -13.27 -12.93 26.00
CA ILE A 274 -14.67 -13.13 26.34
C ILE A 274 -15.27 -11.83 26.87
N GLY A 275 -16.59 -11.71 26.81
CA GLY A 275 -17.31 -10.64 27.51
C GLY A 275 -17.87 -11.18 28.82
N ASP A 276 -17.49 -10.60 29.96
CA ASP A 276 -17.93 -11.08 31.28
C ASP A 276 -19.44 -10.90 31.51
N TRP A 277 -20.07 -9.98 30.78
CA TRP A 277 -21.52 -9.74 30.77
C TRP A 277 -22.30 -10.72 29.87
N ARG A 278 -21.62 -11.73 29.31
CA ARG A 278 -22.21 -12.74 28.40
C ARG A 278 -21.95 -14.14 28.93
N TYR A 279 -22.88 -15.06 28.67
CA TYR A 279 -22.68 -16.49 28.97
C TYR A 279 -21.64 -17.17 28.07
N ASN A 280 -21.20 -16.51 26.98
CA ASN A 280 -20.17 -16.98 26.06
C ASN A 280 -20.40 -18.41 25.54
N ARG A 281 -21.67 -18.72 25.22
CA ARG A 281 -22.09 -20.06 24.74
C ARG A 281 -21.90 -20.24 23.25
N LYS A 282 -21.90 -19.14 22.50
CA LYS A 282 -21.75 -19.15 21.04
C LYS A 282 -20.28 -18.98 20.68
N TYR A 283 -19.81 -19.68 19.65
CA TYR A 283 -18.38 -19.67 19.31
C TYR A 283 -17.85 -18.29 18.94
N TYR A 284 -18.65 -17.45 18.28
CA TYR A 284 -18.26 -16.08 17.96
C TYR A 284 -18.18 -15.15 19.20
N GLU A 285 -18.81 -15.50 20.32
CA GLU A 285 -18.66 -14.74 21.59
C GLU A 285 -17.30 -15.00 22.24
N ARG A 286 -16.65 -16.13 21.91
CA ARG A 286 -15.32 -16.53 22.39
C ARG A 286 -14.27 -16.22 21.34
N ILE A 287 -13.83 -14.96 21.30
CA ILE A 287 -12.96 -14.44 20.25
C ILE A 287 -11.56 -15.01 20.41
N GLN A 288 -11.03 -15.68 19.38
CA GLN A 288 -9.70 -16.27 19.46
C GLN A 288 -8.60 -15.23 19.24
N GLY A 289 -7.59 -15.22 20.10
CA GLY A 289 -6.36 -14.47 19.90
C GLY A 289 -5.39 -15.31 19.06
N VAL A 290 -5.14 -14.90 17.83
CA VAL A 290 -4.26 -15.60 16.90
C VAL A 290 -3.10 -14.70 16.51
N VAL A 291 -1.90 -15.27 16.48
CA VAL A 291 -0.71 -14.62 15.93
C VAL A 291 -0.36 -15.22 14.57
N MET A 292 0.08 -14.38 13.63
CA MET A 292 0.52 -14.80 12.29
C MET A 292 1.86 -14.16 11.92
N ASP A 293 2.77 -14.97 11.37
CA ASP A 293 4.13 -14.55 11.08
C ASP A 293 4.14 -13.53 9.94
N THR A 294 4.60 -12.32 10.26
CA THR A 294 4.52 -11.19 9.33
C THR A 294 5.31 -11.46 8.06
N ARG A 295 6.52 -12.00 8.21
CA ARG A 295 7.43 -12.24 7.07
C ARG A 295 6.85 -13.32 6.17
N TYR A 296 6.43 -14.44 6.73
CA TYR A 296 5.82 -15.56 6.01
C TYR A 296 4.60 -15.06 5.21
N LEU A 297 3.71 -14.31 5.84
CA LEU A 297 2.52 -13.81 5.18
C LEU A 297 2.87 -12.85 4.03
N MET A 298 3.86 -11.96 4.21
CA MET A 298 4.33 -11.07 3.13
C MET A 298 4.86 -11.82 1.89
N TYR A 299 5.39 -13.03 2.04
CA TYR A 299 5.80 -13.85 0.90
C TYR A 299 4.65 -14.65 0.26
N HIS A 300 3.59 -14.97 1.03
CA HIS A 300 2.57 -15.94 0.62
C HIS A 300 1.15 -15.37 0.49
N TYR A 301 0.94 -14.06 0.71
CA TYR A 301 -0.39 -13.44 0.64
C TYR A 301 -1.01 -13.46 -0.77
N SER A 302 -0.17 -13.55 -1.82
CA SER A 302 -0.62 -13.56 -3.21
C SER A 302 -1.00 -14.97 -3.65
N GLY A 303 -2.24 -15.15 -4.12
CA GLY A 303 -2.68 -16.40 -4.78
C GLY A 303 -3.78 -17.21 -4.09
N LYS A 304 -4.53 -16.63 -3.14
CA LYS A 304 -5.57 -17.34 -2.35
C LYS A 304 -4.98 -18.55 -1.61
N PRO A 305 -4.18 -18.31 -0.57
CA PRO A 305 -3.38 -19.34 0.10
C PRO A 305 -4.26 -20.36 0.85
N ILE A 306 -4.61 -21.47 0.19
CA ILE A 306 -5.53 -22.49 0.76
C ILE A 306 -4.95 -23.13 2.02
N LYS A 307 -3.63 -23.33 2.05
CA LYS A 307 -2.91 -23.99 3.15
C LYS A 307 -2.96 -23.12 4.41
N GLU A 308 -2.82 -21.82 4.23
CA GLU A 308 -2.86 -20.79 5.25
C GLU A 308 -4.30 -20.59 5.73
N LYS A 309 -5.30 -20.62 4.83
CA LYS A 309 -6.72 -20.63 5.20
C LYS A 309 -7.05 -21.81 6.11
N VAL A 310 -6.60 -23.02 5.74
CA VAL A 310 -6.79 -24.23 6.55
C VAL A 310 -6.13 -24.10 7.91
N ALA A 311 -4.88 -23.62 7.96
CA ALA A 311 -4.13 -23.47 9.21
C ALA A 311 -4.77 -22.42 10.13
N LEU A 312 -5.18 -21.28 9.57
CA LEU A 312 -5.88 -20.23 10.30
C LEU A 312 -7.23 -20.73 10.84
N ALA A 313 -8.05 -21.37 9.99
CA ALA A 313 -9.31 -21.95 10.41
C ALA A 313 -9.13 -22.95 11.56
N LYS A 314 -8.13 -23.84 11.47
CA LYS A 314 -7.80 -24.78 12.54
C LYS A 314 -7.41 -24.07 13.85
N CYS A 315 -6.62 -23.00 13.78
CA CYS A 315 -6.25 -22.21 14.96
C CYS A 315 -7.44 -21.48 15.61
N ILE A 316 -8.43 -21.06 14.82
CA ILE A 316 -9.64 -20.40 15.34
C ILE A 316 -10.59 -21.45 15.93
N GLU A 317 -10.71 -22.61 15.28
CA GLU A 317 -11.60 -23.68 15.70
C GLU A 317 -11.14 -24.41 16.97
N THR A 318 -9.97 -24.09 17.53
CA THR A 318 -9.56 -24.61 18.85
C THR A 318 -10.57 -24.30 19.95
N VAL A 319 -11.43 -23.28 19.75
CA VAL A 319 -12.56 -22.99 20.64
C VAL A 319 -13.49 -24.20 20.86
N LEU A 320 -13.59 -25.09 19.87
CA LEU A 320 -14.40 -26.32 19.92
C LEU A 320 -13.84 -27.33 20.94
N GLU A 321 -12.53 -27.29 21.16
CA GLU A 321 -11.80 -28.18 22.08
C GLU A 321 -11.72 -27.60 23.50
N ARG A 322 -12.04 -26.32 23.68
CA ARG A 322 -11.96 -25.63 24.97
C ARG A 322 -13.19 -25.91 25.83
N VAL A 323 -12.97 -25.98 27.14
CA VAL A 323 -14.03 -26.17 28.15
C VAL A 323 -15.09 -25.07 28.01
N ALA A 324 -16.35 -25.45 28.23
CA ALA A 324 -17.47 -24.53 28.25
C ALA A 324 -17.36 -23.56 29.44
N ILE A 325 -17.71 -22.29 29.20
CA ILE A 325 -17.72 -21.27 30.26
C ILE A 325 -19.04 -21.42 31.04
N THR A 326 -18.94 -21.71 32.33
CA THR A 326 -20.09 -22.02 33.19
C THR A 326 -20.65 -20.82 33.94
N THR A 327 -19.89 -19.74 34.05
CA THR A 327 -20.25 -18.55 34.83
C THR A 327 -19.92 -17.27 34.08
N THR A 328 -20.82 -16.30 34.14
CA THR A 328 -20.55 -14.90 33.82
C THR A 328 -19.76 -14.29 34.97
N GLY A 329 -18.79 -13.42 34.69
CA GLY A 329 -18.05 -12.70 35.75
C GLY A 329 -18.94 -11.73 36.55
N GLU A 330 -20.19 -11.55 36.12
CA GLU A 330 -21.20 -10.69 36.70
C GLU A 330 -22.45 -11.51 37.05
N GLU A 331 -23.04 -11.29 38.23
CA GLU A 331 -24.38 -11.78 38.52
C GLU A 331 -25.42 -10.89 37.83
N PRO A 332 -26.38 -11.46 37.07
CA PRO A 332 -27.43 -10.65 36.44
C PRO A 332 -28.26 -9.93 37.50
N ALA A 333 -28.51 -8.64 37.30
CA ALA A 333 -29.30 -7.83 38.23
C ALA A 333 -30.66 -8.49 38.51
N THR A 334 -30.88 -8.91 39.75
CA THR A 334 -32.12 -9.53 40.23
C THR A 334 -33.23 -8.52 40.48
N TYR A 335 -32.94 -7.22 40.37
CA TYR A 335 -33.88 -6.12 40.57
C TYR A 335 -33.80 -5.13 39.41
N LEU A 336 -34.90 -5.01 38.65
CA LEU A 336 -35.16 -3.81 37.88
C LEU A 336 -35.56 -2.73 38.91
N PRO A 337 -34.78 -1.65 39.14
CA PRO A 337 -35.29 -0.54 39.91
C PRO A 337 -36.53 0.00 39.19
N GLU A 338 -37.61 0.26 39.95
CA GLU A 338 -38.81 0.89 39.42
C GLU A 338 -38.43 2.15 38.63
N PRO A 339 -39.09 2.42 37.49
CA PRO A 339 -38.73 3.57 36.66
C PRO A 339 -38.82 4.84 37.49
N VAL A 340 -37.68 5.49 37.69
CA VAL A 340 -37.63 6.80 38.35
C VAL A 340 -38.33 7.79 37.41
N THR A 341 -39.56 8.14 37.75
CA THR A 341 -40.33 9.15 37.04
C THR A 341 -39.69 10.51 37.31
N TYR A 342 -38.87 10.99 36.38
CA TYR A 342 -38.42 12.37 36.40
C TYR A 342 -39.59 13.26 35.99
N THR A 343 -40.31 13.81 36.96
CA THR A 343 -41.20 14.96 36.72
C THR A 343 -40.32 16.13 36.31
N ARG A 344 -40.27 16.40 35.00
CA ARG A 344 -39.64 17.61 34.44
C ARG A 344 -40.34 18.82 35.08
N PRO A 345 -39.63 19.67 35.85
CA PRO A 345 -40.22 20.91 36.32
C PRO A 345 -40.66 21.73 35.11
N GLU A 346 -41.90 22.23 35.11
CA GLU A 346 -42.34 23.14 34.05
C GLU A 346 -41.37 24.32 33.96
N PRO A 347 -40.94 24.69 32.74
CA PRO A 347 -40.03 25.81 32.57
C PRO A 347 -40.75 27.07 33.07
N LYS A 348 -40.20 27.71 34.11
CA LYS A 348 -40.59 29.07 34.50
C LYS A 348 -40.35 29.96 33.28
N LEU A 349 -41.43 30.43 32.65
CA LEU A 349 -41.42 31.50 31.67
C LEU A 349 -40.92 32.77 32.36
N SER A 350 -39.62 33.00 32.34
CA SER A 350 -39.01 34.26 32.73
C SER A 350 -38.06 34.70 31.64
N ARG A 351 -38.61 35.49 30.70
CA ARG A 351 -37.92 36.57 29.99
C ARG A 351 -38.99 37.31 29.17
N VAL A 352 -39.45 38.43 29.75
CA VAL A 352 -40.16 39.48 29.03
C VAL A 352 -39.19 40.00 27.98
N ALA A 353 -39.57 39.99 26.71
CA ALA A 353 -38.78 40.61 25.65
C ALA A 353 -38.78 42.12 25.90
N GLU A 354 -37.60 42.70 26.11
CA GLU A 354 -37.44 44.15 26.08
C GLU A 354 -37.82 44.64 24.68
N THR A 355 -38.76 45.56 24.62
CA THR A 355 -39.20 46.22 23.39
C THR A 355 -38.04 47.01 22.80
N SER A 356 -37.64 46.66 21.59
CA SER A 356 -36.63 47.35 20.80
C SER A 356 -37.03 48.81 20.56
N ILE A 357 -36.29 49.75 21.14
CA ILE A 357 -36.41 51.20 20.86
C ILE A 357 -35.77 51.47 19.49
N PRO A 358 -36.48 52.12 18.53
CA PRO A 358 -35.89 52.48 17.23
C PRO A 358 -34.79 53.53 17.38
N TYR A 359 -33.74 53.36 16.59
CA TYR A 359 -32.59 54.25 16.52
C TYR A 359 -32.98 55.60 15.88
N GLY A 360 -32.82 56.70 16.64
CA GLY A 360 -32.87 58.07 16.12
C GLY A 360 -34.17 58.84 16.36
N THR A 361 -34.28 59.49 17.51
CA THR A 361 -34.86 60.83 17.66
C THR A 361 -34.20 61.50 18.86
N GLU A 362 -33.82 62.76 18.65
CA GLU A 362 -32.93 63.57 19.47
C GLU A 362 -33.56 64.06 20.79
N ASN A 363 -32.66 64.52 21.66
CA ASN A 363 -32.87 65.08 22.98
C ASN A 363 -33.82 66.28 23.03
N GLU A 364 -34.49 66.46 24.17
CA GLU A 364 -34.54 67.74 24.90
C GLU A 364 -34.67 67.47 26.41
#